data_AF-A0A8T3MN12-F1
#
_entry.id   AF-A0A8T3MN12-F1
#
_cell.length_a   1.000
_cell.length_b   1.000
_cell.length_c   1.000
_cell.angle_alpha   90.00
_cell.angle_beta   90.00
_cell.angle_gamma   90.00
#
_symmetry.space_group_name_H-M   'P 1'
#
loop_
_entity.id
_entity.type
_entity.pdbx_description
1 polymer ?
#
loop_
_entity_poly.entity_id
_entity_poly.type
_entity_poly.pdbx_seq_one_letter_code
_entity_poly.pdbx_strand_id
1 'polypeptide(L)' 'MPADAPVGQRVAVLADDLIWSTRLGAALRSVGGEIRPARTMAALDALLPEVDRVVVD' A
#
# COMPACT_ATOMS: atom_id res chain seq x y z
N MET A 1 -13.61 4.14 -15.48
CA MET A 1 -13.60 4.78 -14.15
C MET A 1 -12.15 4.86 -13.72
N PRO A 2 -11.55 6.04 -13.48
CA PRO A 2 -10.30 6.05 -12.73
C PRO A 2 -10.57 5.39 -11.38
N ALA A 3 -9.65 4.56 -10.89
CA ALA A 3 -9.81 3.91 -9.59
C ALA A 3 -10.07 4.98 -8.52
N ASP A 4 -11.10 4.80 -7.69
CA ASP A 4 -11.40 5.71 -6.59
C ASP A 4 -10.13 5.94 -5.76
N ALA A 5 -9.82 7.21 -5.49
CA ALA A 5 -8.67 7.60 -4.68
C ALA A 5 -8.77 6.93 -3.30
N PRO A 6 -7.64 6.45 -2.71
CA PRO A 6 -7.64 5.71 -1.45
C PRO A 6 -7.84 6.61 -0.22
N VAL A 7 -8.63 7.67 -0.33
CA VAL A 7 -8.85 8.64 0.76
C VAL A 7 -9.39 7.90 1.98
N GLY A 8 -8.63 7.93 3.09
CA GLY A 8 -8.99 7.27 4.35
C GLY A 8 -8.87 5.74 4.33
N GLN A 9 -8.36 5.15 3.25
CA GLN A 9 -8.18 3.70 3.12
C GLN A 9 -6.78 3.29 3.57
N ARG A 10 -6.70 2.17 4.28
CA ARG A 10 -5.47 1.52 4.69
C ARG A 10 -4.99 0.65 3.54
N VAL A 11 -3.80 0.92 3.04
CA VAL A 11 -3.23 0.27 1.86
C VAL A 11 -1.97 -0.48 2.26
N ALA A 12 -1.99 -1.81 2.11
CA ALA A 12 -0.77 -2.60 2.15
C ALA A 12 0.02 -2.43 0.85
N VAL A 13 1.33 -2.23 0.96
CA VAL A 13 2.22 -2.11 -0.21
C VAL A 13 3.31 -3.16 -0.09
N LEU A 14 3.33 -4.11 -1.02
CA LEU A 14 4.42 -5.05 -1.25
C LEU A 14 5.12 -4.66 -2.55
N ALA A 15 6.41 -4.36 -2.48
CA ALA A 15 7.22 -4.07 -3.65
C ALA A 15 8.59 -4.73 -3.48
N ASP A 16 9.17 -5.21 -4.58
CA ASP A 16 10.48 -5.86 -4.62
C ASP A 16 11.64 -4.87 -4.38
N ASP A 17 11.46 -3.61 -4.78
CA ASP A 17 12.43 -2.53 -4.65
C ASP A 17 12.03 -1.44 -3.63
N LEU A 18 13.03 -0.94 -2.89
CA LEU A 18 12.85 0.07 -1.84
C LEU A 18 12.53 1.47 -2.38
N ILE A 19 13.11 1.83 -3.51
CA ILE A 19 12.86 3.13 -4.14
C ILE A 19 11.42 3.16 -4.61
N TRP A 20 10.97 2.08 -5.25
CA TRP A 20 9.59 2.00 -5.72
C TRP A 20 8.57 1.94 -4.59
N SER A 21 8.80 1.11 -3.56
CA SER A 21 7.98 1.09 -2.33
C SER A 21 7.81 2.48 -1.72
N THR A 22 8.90 3.25 -1.66
CA THR A 22 8.89 4.60 -1.07
C THR A 22 8.13 5.59 -1.94
N ARG A 23 8.34 5.57 -3.26
CA ARG A 23 7.66 6.47 -4.21
C ARG A 23 6.16 6.18 -4.26
N LEU A 24 5.80 4.91 -4.35
CA LEU A 24 4.41 4.47 -4.33
C LEU A 24 3.72 4.85 -3.01
N GLY A 25 4.39 4.62 -1.88
CA GLY A 25 3.89 5.04 -0.57
C GLY A 25 3.73 6.57 -0.45
N ALA A 26 4.62 7.36 -1.05
CA ALA A 26 4.49 8.82 -1.08
C ALA A 26 3.29 9.26 -1.95
N ALA A 27 3.12 8.67 -3.13
CA ALA A 27 2.00 8.96 -4.02
C ALA A 27 0.65 8.64 -3.36
N LEU A 28 0.53 7.46 -2.75
CA LEU A 28 -0.71 7.03 -2.08
C LEU A 28 -1.04 7.92 -0.85
N ARG A 29 -0.03 8.34 -0.06
CA ARG A 29 -0.26 9.32 1.03
C ARG A 29 -0.71 10.67 0.51
N SER A 30 -0.18 11.14 -0.62
CA SER A 30 -0.54 12.44 -1.19
C SER A 30 -2.02 12.55 -1.60
N VAL A 31 -2.67 11.40 -1.84
CA VAL A 31 -4.10 11.29 -2.13
C VAL A 31 -4.92 10.78 -0.94
N GLY A 32 -4.35 10.81 0.28
CA GLY A 32 -5.06 10.52 1.53
C GLY A 32 -5.08 9.05 1.98
N GLY A 33 -4.25 8.18 1.40
CA GLY A 33 -4.13 6.79 1.82
C GLY A 33 -3.20 6.58 3.03
N GLU A 34 -3.55 5.63 3.89
CA GLU A 34 -2.74 5.20 5.03
C GLU A 34 -1.88 3.99 4.67
N ILE A 35 -0.56 4.14 4.62
CA ILE A 35 0.33 3.09 4.11
C ILE A 35 0.81 2.14 5.19
N ARG A 36 0.62 0.84 4.96
CA ARG A 36 1.17 -0.27 5.72
C ARG A 36 2.19 -1.01 4.85
N PRO A 37 3.50 -0.74 4.99
CA PRO A 37 4.50 -1.40 4.15
C PRO A 37 4.67 -2.88 4.53
N ALA A 38 4.61 -3.76 3.54
CA ALA A 38 4.98 -5.17 3.64
C ALA A 38 6.27 -5.38 2.83
N ARG A 39 7.28 -6.02 3.41
CA ARG A 39 8.54 -6.37 2.70
C ARG A 39 8.67 -7.86 2.38
N THR A 40 7.71 -8.65 2.83
CA THR A 40 7.68 -10.10 2.62
C THR A 40 6.23 -10.53 2.46
N MET A 41 6.02 -11.68 1.83
CA MET A 41 4.69 -12.29 1.72
C MET A 41 4.07 -12.54 3.11
N ALA A 42 4.87 -12.98 4.08
CA ALA A 42 4.41 -13.21 5.45
C ALA A 42 3.97 -11.92 6.15
N ALA A 43 4.69 -10.81 5.93
CA ALA A 43 4.30 -9.51 6.45
C ALA A 43 3.02 -8.99 5.78
N LEU A 44 2.84 -9.27 4.49
CA LEU A 44 1.62 -8.94 3.78
C LEU A 44 0.43 -9.74 4.33
N ASP A 45 0.59 -11.05 4.51
CA ASP A 45 -0.46 -11.95 5.02
C ASP A 45 -0.97 -11.50 6.40
N ALA A 46 -0.06 -11.10 7.28
CA ALA A 46 -0.40 -10.52 8.58
C ALA A 46 -1.15 -9.18 8.48
N LEU A 47 -0.96 -8.40 7.42
CA LEU A 47 -1.61 -7.11 7.21
C LEU A 47 -2.98 -7.23 6.53
N LEU A 48 -3.27 -8.33 5.82
CA LEU A 48 -4.52 -8.51 5.07
C LEU A 48 -5.80 -8.24 5.90
N PRO A 49 -5.90 -8.62 7.18
CA PRO A 49 -7.09 -8.33 7.98
C PRO A 49 -7.27 -6.85 8.34
N GLU A 50 -6.22 -6.03 8.21
CA GLU A 50 -6.17 -4.67 8.69
C GLU A 50 -6.28 -3.61 7.58
N VAL A 51 -6.21 -4.03 6.31
CA VAL A 51 -6.12 -3.15 5.15
C VAL A 51 -7.33 -3.27 4.24
N ASP A 52 -7.70 -2.15 3.60
CA ASP A 52 -8.81 -2.09 2.65
C ASP A 52 -8.35 -2.47 1.23
N ARG A 53 -7.05 -2.29 0.94
CA ARG A 53 -6.45 -2.55 -0.37
C ARG A 53 -5.02 -3.08 -0.25
N VAL A 54 -4.61 -3.81 -1.26
CA VAL A 54 -3.24 -4.28 -1.47
C VAL A 54 -2.74 -3.78 -2.81
N VAL A 55 -1.53 -3.23 -2.83
CA VAL A 55 -0.78 -2.95 -4.05
C VAL A 55 0.46 -3.85 -4.04
N VAL A 56 0.61 -4.62 -5.11
CA VAL A 56 1.77 -5.48 -5.35
C VAL A 56 2.48 -4.96 -6.59
N ASP A 57 3.76 -4.68 -6.43
CA ASP A 57 4.71 -4.44 -7.52
C ASP A 57 5.68 -5.62 -7.62
#